data_AF-A0A355ELY6-F1
#
_entry.id   AF-A0A355ELY6-F1
#
_cell.length_a   1.000
_cell.length_b   1.000
_cell.length_c   1.000
_cell.angle_alpha   90.00
_cell.angle_beta   90.00
_cell.angle_gamma   90.00
#
_symmetry.space_group_name_H-M   'P 1'
#
loop_
_entity.id
_entity.type
_entity.pdbx_description
1 polymer ?
#
loop_
_entity_poly.entity_id
_entity_poly.type
_entity_poly.pdbx_seq_one_letter_code
_entity_poly.pdbx_strand_id
1 'polypeptide(L)'
;MALKDMLYISYLLPAARIARHIPRVLTPARVDGNNAFLSLVIFKGNTKKAFHIPAPPIPFDQINIRTYVVDPQTGAPAVYFIKCGIRGRLITFLYKTLSGMPVESCTFDIFSGTGPDGHYDDYRVEGNW
;
A
#
# COMPACT_ATOMS: atom_id res chain seq x y z
N MET A 1 7.65 -0.70 -13.35
CA MET A 1 6.55 -1.55 -12.88
C MET A 1 5.46 -1.60 -13.95
N ALA A 2 4.81 -2.73 -14.15
CA ALA A 2 3.56 -2.82 -14.89
C ALA A 2 2.46 -3.18 -13.89
N LEU A 3 1.57 -2.22 -13.61
CA LEU A 3 0.42 -2.40 -12.73
C LEU A 3 -0.67 -3.12 -13.51
N LYS A 4 -1.23 -4.19 -12.95
CA LYS A 4 -2.28 -4.98 -13.61
C LYS A 4 -3.64 -4.73 -12.97
N ASP A 5 -3.72 -4.92 -11.66
CA ASP A 5 -4.96 -4.77 -10.89
C ASP A 5 -4.71 -3.81 -9.71
N MET A 6 -5.69 -2.98 -9.39
CA MET A 6 -5.60 -2.04 -8.27
C MET A 6 -6.96 -1.83 -7.62
N LEU A 7 -6.99 -1.93 -6.28
CA LEU A 7 -8.12 -1.55 -5.46
C LEU A 7 -7.72 -0.39 -4.56
N TYR A 8 -8.56 0.64 -4.53
CA TYR A 8 -8.34 1.84 -3.73
C TYR A 8 -9.59 2.15 -2.92
N ILE A 9 -9.52 2.00 -1.60
CA ILE A 9 -10.62 2.34 -0.70
C ILE A 9 -10.11 3.38 0.29
N SER A 10 -10.77 4.52 0.36
CA SER A 10 -10.44 5.59 1.30
C SER A 10 -11.61 5.88 2.22
N TYR A 11 -11.33 5.93 3.52
CA TYR A 11 -12.25 6.37 4.54
C TYR A 11 -11.79 7.70 5.12
N LEU A 12 -12.73 8.62 5.25
CA LEU A 12 -12.51 9.86 5.99
C LEU A 12 -12.82 9.59 7.47
N LEU A 13 -11.84 9.78 8.34
CA LEU A 13 -11.95 9.49 9.77
C LEU A 13 -11.45 10.68 10.61
N PRO A 14 -11.91 10.82 11.87
CA PRO A 14 -11.32 11.79 12.79
C PRO A 14 -9.81 11.61 12.90
N ALA A 15 -9.04 12.68 12.67
CA ALA A 15 -7.59 12.65 12.65
C ALA A 15 -7.01 12.11 13.96
N ALA A 16 -7.67 12.37 15.08
CA ALA A 16 -7.29 11.86 16.40
C ALA A 16 -7.30 10.32 16.49
N ARG A 17 -8.15 9.62 15.71
CA ARG A 17 -8.14 8.15 15.65
C ARG A 17 -6.92 7.65 14.88
N ILE A 18 -6.62 8.27 13.75
CA ILE A 18 -5.45 7.92 12.92
C ILE A 18 -4.13 8.24 13.64
N ALA A 19 -4.07 9.35 14.37
CA ALA A 19 -2.88 9.79 15.11
C ALA A 19 -2.34 8.75 16.10
N ARG A 20 -3.21 7.87 16.62
CA ARG A 20 -2.83 6.77 17.54
C ARG A 20 -2.03 5.65 16.86
N HIS A 21 -2.05 5.61 15.53
CA HIS A 21 -1.42 4.57 14.71
C HIS A 21 -0.18 5.07 13.95
N ILE A 22 0.25 6.30 14.18
CA ILE A 22 1.44 6.89 13.57
C ILE A 22 2.40 7.40 14.67
N PRO A 23 3.70 7.54 14.38
CA PRO A 23 4.66 8.14 15.30
C PRO A 23 4.21 9.52 15.78
N ARG A 24 4.43 9.82 17.06
CA ARG A 24 4.01 11.09 17.69
C ARG A 24 4.61 12.35 17.05
N VAL A 25 5.73 12.20 16.34
CA VAL A 25 6.38 13.29 15.59
C VAL A 25 5.63 13.65 14.30
N LEU A 26 4.75 12.76 13.82
CA LEU A 26 3.96 12.98 12.62
C LEU A 26 2.55 13.45 12.97
N THR A 27 2.02 14.36 12.16
CA THR A 27 0.64 14.85 12.28
C THR A 27 -0.16 14.39 11.06
N PRO A 28 -1.38 13.83 11.21
CA PRO A 28 -2.21 13.49 10.07
C PRO A 28 -2.52 14.72 9.21
N ALA A 29 -2.42 14.59 7.89
CA ALA A 29 -2.78 15.65 6.95
C ALA A 29 -4.32 15.79 6.92
N ARG A 30 -4.84 16.89 7.46
CA ARG A 30 -6.28 17.09 7.62
C ARG A 30 -6.90 17.70 6.36
N VAL A 31 -8.12 17.29 6.03
CA VAL A 31 -8.84 17.73 4.83
C VAL A 31 -9.85 18.85 5.16
N ASP A 32 -10.49 18.78 6.33
CA ASP A 32 -11.54 19.70 6.79
C ASP A 32 -11.26 20.22 8.22
N GLY A 33 -9.98 20.26 8.61
CA GLY A 33 -9.55 20.71 9.94
C GLY A 33 -9.67 19.66 11.05
N ASN A 34 -10.50 18.62 10.92
CA ASN A 34 -10.66 17.58 11.94
C ASN A 34 -10.45 16.15 11.42
N ASN A 35 -10.69 15.90 10.14
CA ASN A 35 -10.63 14.57 9.55
C ASN A 35 -9.41 14.39 8.64
N ALA A 36 -8.95 13.15 8.53
CA ALA A 36 -7.88 12.73 7.62
C ALA A 36 -8.25 11.39 6.95
N PHE A 37 -7.59 11.09 5.84
CA PHE A 37 -7.85 9.85 5.10
C PHE A 37 -7.06 8.67 5.66
N LEU A 38 -7.76 7.56 5.86
CA LEU A 38 -7.18 6.23 5.98
C LEU A 38 -7.52 5.44 4.71
N SER A 39 -6.51 4.93 4.02
CA SER A 39 -6.68 4.21 2.76
C SER A 39 -6.20 2.77 2.88
N LEU A 40 -7.01 1.84 2.39
CA LEU A 40 -6.59 0.51 2.01
C LEU A 40 -6.27 0.52 0.52
N VAL A 41 -5.03 0.16 0.17
CA VAL A 41 -4.57 0.13 -1.22
C VAL A 41 -3.97 -1.23 -1.51
N ILE A 42 -4.51 -1.89 -2.51
CA ILE A 42 -4.06 -3.20 -2.95
C ILE A 42 -3.64 -3.06 -4.40
N PHE A 43 -2.47 -3.58 -4.73
CA PHE A 43 -2.05 -3.65 -6.11
C PHE A 43 -1.42 -4.98 -6.44
N LYS A 44 -1.67 -5.41 -7.68
CA LYS A 44 -1.08 -6.57 -8.32
C LYS A 44 -0.29 -6.10 -9.53
N GLY A 45 0.95 -6.53 -9.63
CA GLY A 45 1.81 -6.10 -10.72
C GLY A 45 3.09 -6.90 -10.79
N ASN A 46 3.90 -6.58 -11.80
CA ASN A 46 5.23 -7.16 -11.96
C ASN A 46 6.25 -6.04 -12.04
N THR A 47 7.43 -6.27 -11.45
CA THR A 47 8.59 -5.44 -11.78
C THR A 47 8.85 -5.55 -13.29
N LYS A 48 9.11 -4.41 -13.95
CA LYS A 48 9.66 -4.47 -15.31
C LYS A 48 11.08 -5.01 -15.17
N LYS A 49 11.59 -5.77 -16.15
CA LYS A 49 13.00 -6.18 -16.21
C LYS A 49 13.87 -4.99 -15.80
N ALA A 50 14.51 -5.09 -14.64
CA ALA A 50 15.46 -4.07 -14.24
C ALA A 50 16.61 -4.16 -15.25
N PHE A 51 16.91 -3.03 -15.91
CA PHE A 51 18.08 -2.76 -16.75
C PHE A 51 19.03 -3.94 -17.06
N HIS A 52 19.23 -4.25 -18.34
CA HIS A 52 20.26 -5.14 -18.95
C HIS A 52 20.49 -6.54 -18.35
N ILE A 53 19.90 -6.87 -17.21
CA ILE A 53 19.99 -8.17 -16.56
C ILE A 53 18.70 -8.92 -16.91
N PRO A 54 18.78 -10.12 -17.51
CA PRO A 54 17.62 -10.96 -17.75
C PRO A 54 17.15 -11.59 -16.42
N ALA A 55 16.60 -10.76 -15.54
CA ALA A 55 15.92 -11.23 -14.34
C ALA A 55 14.48 -11.61 -14.70
N PRO A 56 13.97 -12.75 -14.19
CA PRO A 56 12.55 -13.09 -14.34
C PRO A 56 11.69 -11.98 -13.71
N PRO A 57 10.50 -11.68 -14.28
CA PRO A 57 9.58 -10.71 -13.69
C PRO A 57 9.21 -11.16 -12.29
N ILE A 58 9.40 -10.27 -11.32
CA ILE A 58 9.11 -10.56 -9.92
C ILE A 58 7.69 -10.05 -9.64
N PRO A 59 6.78 -10.92 -9.17
CA PRO A 59 5.46 -10.48 -8.74
C PRO A 59 5.59 -9.50 -7.57
N PHE A 60 4.93 -8.37 -7.71
CA PHE A 60 4.95 -7.27 -6.76
C PHE A 60 3.51 -6.99 -6.32
N ASP A 61 2.98 -7.94 -5.55
CA ASP A 61 1.68 -7.85 -4.93
C ASP A 61 1.86 -7.18 -3.57
N GLN A 62 1.12 -6.11 -3.33
CA GLN A 62 1.21 -5.36 -2.08
C GLN A 62 -0.17 -4.95 -1.57
N ILE A 63 -0.32 -4.99 -0.26
CA ILE A 63 -1.45 -4.46 0.49
C ILE A 63 -0.95 -3.41 1.47
N ASN A 64 -1.57 -2.23 1.46
CA ASN A 64 -1.16 -1.10 2.27
C ASN A 64 -2.34 -0.54 3.03
N ILE A 65 -2.18 -0.40 4.34
CA ILE A 65 -2.99 0.50 5.14
C ILE A 65 -2.16 1.76 5.34
N ARG A 66 -2.60 2.87 4.76
CA ARG A 66 -1.83 4.11 4.73
C ARG A 66 -2.69 5.31 5.05
N THR A 67 -2.04 6.36 5.52
CA THR A 67 -2.63 7.68 5.75
C THR A 67 -1.73 8.73 5.12
N TYR A 68 -2.25 9.94 5.03
CA TYR A 68 -1.45 11.12 4.72
C TYR A 68 -1.03 11.81 6.03
N VAL A 69 0.21 12.27 6.08
CA VAL A 69 0.80 13.02 7.19
C VAL A 69 1.42 14.30 6.66
N VAL A 70 1.65 15.27 7.52
CA VAL A 70 2.46 16.44 7.21
C VAL A 70 3.92 16.09 7.47
N ASP A 71 4.77 16.21 6.46
CA ASP A 71 6.21 16.07 6.63
C ASP A 71 6.75 17.21 7.51
N PRO A 72 7.37 16.91 8.67
CA PRO A 72 7.87 17.94 9.57
C PRO A 72 9.02 18.77 8.99
N GLN A 73 9.72 18.29 7.96
CA GLN A 73 10.82 19.04 7.33
C GLN A 73 10.33 20.02 6.27
N THR A 74 9.38 19.58 5.44
CA THR A 74 8.92 20.35 4.27
C THR A 74 7.56 21.01 4.46
N GLY A 75 6.78 20.57 5.44
CA GLY A 75 5.37 20.98 5.61
C GLY A 75 4.42 20.39 4.56
N ALA A 76 4.91 19.59 3.62
CA ALA A 76 4.11 19.03 2.55
C ALA A 76 3.35 17.77 2.98
N PRO A 77 2.21 17.44 2.35
CA PRO A 77 1.57 16.15 2.53
C PRO A 77 2.47 15.01 2.03
N ALA A 78 2.68 14.02 2.87
CA ALA A 78 3.42 12.79 2.58
C ALA A 78 2.56 11.56 2.91
N VAL A 79 2.92 10.41 2.32
CA VAL A 79 2.25 9.13 2.62
C VAL A 79 2.97 8.44 3.77
N TYR A 80 2.21 8.05 4.78
CA TYR A 80 2.69 7.19 5.86
C TYR A 80 2.01 5.83 5.79
N PHE A 81 2.80 4.77 5.76
CA PHE A 81 2.31 3.39 5.77
C PHE A 81 2.17 2.92 7.21
N ILE A 82 0.92 2.77 7.68
CA ILE A 82 0.61 2.20 9.00
C ILE A 82 0.91 0.71 8.98
N LYS A 83 0.51 0.04 7.90
CA LYS A 83 0.90 -1.33 7.59
C LYS A 83 1.20 -1.46 6.10
N CYS A 84 2.24 -2.21 5.77
CA CYS A 84 2.64 -2.49 4.39
C CYS A 84 3.01 -3.97 4.29
N GLY A 85 2.20 -4.71 3.54
CA GLY A 85 2.32 -6.14 3.39
C GLY A 85 2.76 -6.48 1.98
N ILE A 86 3.86 -7.21 1.82
CA ILE A 86 4.35 -7.67 0.53
C ILE A 86 4.30 -9.19 0.47
N ARG A 87 3.80 -9.71 -0.65
CA ARG A 87 3.81 -11.15 -0.90
C ARG A 87 5.25 -11.63 -1.17
N GLY A 88 5.73 -12.55 -0.35
CA GLY A 88 7.03 -13.21 -0.54
C GLY A 88 8.15 -12.62 0.33
N ARG A 89 8.77 -13.50 1.13
CA ARG A 89 9.80 -13.14 2.12
C ARG A 89 11.05 -12.53 1.51
N LEU A 90 11.52 -13.03 0.37
CA LEU A 90 12.73 -12.52 -0.29
C LEU A 90 12.55 -11.09 -0.78
N ILE A 91 11.39 -10.78 -1.38
CA ILE A 91 11.07 -9.45 -1.87
C ILE A 91 10.86 -8.49 -0.70
N THR A 92 10.16 -8.95 0.35
CA THR A 92 10.03 -8.19 1.59
C THR A 92 11.41 -7.83 2.17
N PHE A 93 12.33 -8.79 2.23
CA PHE A 93 13.69 -8.57 2.75
C PHE A 93 14.49 -7.59 1.90
N LEU A 94 14.48 -7.74 0.57
CA LEU A 94 15.16 -6.83 -0.35
C LEU A 94 14.58 -5.41 -0.25
N TYR A 95 13.25 -5.29 -0.22
CA TYR A 95 12.56 -4.01 -0.14
C TYR A 95 12.83 -3.32 1.20
N LYS A 96 12.78 -4.05 2.31
CA LYS A 96 13.13 -3.54 3.65
C LYS A 96 14.56 -3.02 3.70
N THR A 97 15.50 -3.79 3.12
CA THR A 97 16.93 -3.44 3.09
C THR A 97 17.21 -2.20 2.23
N LEU A 98 16.54 -2.07 1.08
CA LEU A 98 16.79 -0.98 0.12
C LEU A 98 16.04 0.32 0.44
N SER A 99 14.81 0.22 0.94
CA SER A 99 13.95 1.39 1.17
C SER A 99 13.93 1.88 2.61
N GLY A 100 14.43 1.08 3.57
CA GLY A 100 14.27 1.34 5.00
C GLY A 100 12.81 1.30 5.48
N MET A 101 11.86 0.94 4.63
CA MET A 101 10.44 0.92 4.98
C MET A 101 10.11 -0.27 5.90
N PRO A 102 9.25 -0.08 6.91
CA PRO A 102 8.81 -1.13 7.82
C PRO A 102 7.78 -2.04 7.14
N VAL A 103 8.23 -2.78 6.12
CA VAL A 103 7.41 -3.74 5.39
C VAL A 103 7.37 -5.09 6.11
N GLU A 104 6.20 -5.70 6.13
CA GLU A 104 5.96 -7.03 6.69
C GLU A 104 5.74 -8.03 5.56
N SER A 105 6.24 -9.25 5.75
CA SER A 105 5.93 -10.34 4.83
C SER A 105 4.59 -10.92 5.24
N CYS A 106 3.63 -10.86 4.34
CA CYS A 106 2.31 -11.41 4.54
C CYS A 106 1.97 -12.40 3.43
N THR A 107 1.16 -13.39 3.77
CA THR A 107 0.61 -14.34 2.80
C THR A 107 -0.82 -13.92 2.50
N PHE A 108 -1.04 -13.42 1.29
CA PHE A 108 -2.37 -13.09 0.79
C PHE A 108 -2.47 -13.43 -0.69
N ASP A 109 -3.71 -13.66 -1.12
CA ASP A 109 -4.06 -13.85 -2.53
C ASP A 109 -5.09 -12.79 -2.93
N ILE A 110 -4.90 -12.24 -4.13
CA ILE A 110 -5.82 -11.29 -4.75
C ILE A 110 -6.54 -12.01 -5.88
N PHE A 111 -7.86 -12.09 -5.76
CA PHE A 111 -8.78 -12.62 -6.74
C PHE A 111 -9.49 -11.46 -7.43
N SER A 112 -9.69 -11.60 -8.74
CA SER A 112 -10.58 -10.74 -9.51
C SER A 112 -11.52 -11.60 -10.35
N GLY A 113 -12.79 -11.22 -10.39
CA GLY A 113 -13.81 -11.85 -11.21
C GLY A 113 -14.29 -10.90 -12.28
N THR A 114 -14.46 -11.41 -13.50
CA THR A 114 -15.09 -10.67 -14.61
C THR A 114 -16.55 -11.07 -14.73
N GLY A 115 -17.44 -10.09 -14.88
CA GLY A 115 -18.86 -10.29 -15.13
C GLY A 115 -19.18 -10.76 -16.55
N PRO A 116 -20.48 -10.91 -16.87
CA PRO A 116 -20.97 -11.36 -18.18
C PRO A 116 -20.47 -10.51 -19.35
N ASP A 117 -20.26 -9.21 -19.12
CA ASP A 117 -19.81 -8.24 -20.12
C ASP A 117 -18.27 -8.16 -20.23
N GLY A 118 -17.54 -9.00 -19.49
CA GLY A 118 -16.07 -9.00 -19.46
C GLY A 118 -15.44 -7.88 -18.64
N HIS A 119 -16.25 -7.06 -17.96
CA HIS A 119 -15.79 -6.06 -16.98
C HIS A 119 -15.42 -6.72 -15.65
N TYR A 120 -14.47 -6.12 -14.92
CA TYR A 120 -14.15 -6.57 -13.57
C TYR A 120 -15.22 -6.12 -12.60
N ASP A 121 -15.93 -7.08 -12.00
CA ASP A 121 -17.08 -6.81 -11.13
C ASP A 121 -16.79 -7.20 -9.66
N ASP A 122 -15.83 -8.10 -9.44
CA ASP A 122 -15.45 -8.59 -8.12
C ASP A 122 -13.94 -8.43 -7.90
N TYR A 123 -13.59 -7.86 -6.75
CA TYR A 123 -12.24 -7.87 -6.22
C TYR A 123 -12.26 -8.40 -4.78
N ARG A 124 -11.55 -9.50 -4.55
CA ARG A 124 -11.45 -10.14 -3.24
C ARG A 124 -10.01 -10.35 -2.83
N VAL A 125 -9.71 -10.08 -1.56
CA VAL A 125 -8.39 -10.32 -0.98
C VAL A 125 -8.54 -11.10 0.31
N GLU A 126 -7.81 -12.21 0.39
CA GLU A 126 -7.81 -13.12 1.54
C GLU A 126 -6.36 -13.38 1.95
N GLY A 127 -6.09 -13.44 3.25
CA GLY A 127 -4.74 -13.68 3.74
C GLY A 127 -4.60 -13.58 5.25
N ASN A 128 -3.42 -13.94 5.73
CA ASN A 128 -3.02 -13.79 7.13
C ASN A 128 -2.05 -12.62 7.22
N TRP A 129 -2.38 -11.65 8.09
CA TRP A 129 -1.59 -10.47 8.30
C TRP A 129 -1.50 -10.03 9.76
#